data_AF-A0A3N3E6I2-F1
#
_entry.id   AF-A0A3N3E6I2-F1
#
_cell.length_a   1.000
_cell.length_b   1.000
_cell.length_c   1.000
_cell.angle_alpha   90.00
_cell.angle_beta   90.00
_cell.angle_gamma   90.00
#
_symmetry.space_group_name_H-M   'P 1'
#
loop_
_entity.id
_entity.type
_entity.pdbx_description
1 polymer ?
#
loop_
_entity_poly.entity_id
_entity_poly.type
_entity_poly.pdbx_seq_one_letter_code
_entity_poly.pdbx_strand_id
1 'polypeptide(L)'
;MKNILCGIAALILGLLLVGGYGVVLSAQWYLSLSKELSLFVVDTTSLISRRDLLAKDWLLMAMRSIPLSFFFALFFSILLDAFYNVARVAHYAVWGALLGCLYILLPAAMHDYDQRLIELGIQIPVSSQLGFIEALMAYLPIFILVFFIATRRVNRYQRPKFV
;
A
#
# COMPACT_ATOMS: atom_id res chain seq x y z
N MET A 1 -13.94 10.93 26.78
CA MET A 1 -14.09 9.51 26.35
C MET A 1 -14.51 9.35 24.89
N LYS A 2 -15.60 9.96 24.39
CA LYS A 2 -16.06 9.80 22.99
C LYS A 2 -14.98 10.06 21.92
N ASN A 3 -14.14 11.08 22.11
CA ASN A 3 -13.06 11.42 21.16
C ASN A 3 -11.94 10.36 21.10
N ILE A 4 -11.65 9.68 22.22
CA ILE A 4 -10.62 8.63 22.30
C ILE A 4 -11.14 7.36 21.63
N LEU A 5 -12.41 7.00 21.89
CA LEU A 5 -13.05 5.85 21.25
C LEU A 5 -13.10 6.00 19.71
N CYS A 6 -13.46 7.19 19.21
CA CYS A 6 -13.41 7.50 17.78
C CYS A 6 -11.99 7.43 17.21
N GLY A 7 -10.97 7.88 17.95
CA GLY A 7 -9.57 7.78 17.55
C GLY A 7 -9.10 6.33 17.44
N ILE A 8 -9.42 5.49 18.42
CA ILE A 8 -9.10 4.05 18.40
C ILE A 8 -9.82 3.34 17.24
N ALA A 9 -11.10 3.61 17.04
CA ALA A 9 -11.86 3.02 15.94
C ALA A 9 -11.27 3.39 14.57
N ALA A 10 -10.82 4.62 14.40
CA ALA A 10 -10.17 5.04 13.16
C ALA A 10 -8.77 4.46 12.96
N LEU A 11 -8.02 4.25 14.05
CA LEU A 11 -6.76 3.53 14.00
C LEU A 11 -6.96 2.08 13.55
N ILE A 12 -7.95 1.39 14.14
CA ILE A 12 -8.33 0.03 13.72
C ILE A 12 -8.74 0.03 12.24
N LEU A 13 -9.49 1.04 11.80
CA LEU A 13 -9.90 1.16 10.41
C LEU A 13 -8.72 1.34 9.46
N GLY A 14 -7.70 2.11 9.84
CA GLY A 14 -6.44 2.22 9.10
C GLY A 14 -5.67 0.91 9.01
N LEU A 15 -5.62 0.13 10.11
CA LEU A 15 -5.01 -1.20 10.12
C LEU A 15 -5.77 -2.20 9.23
N LEU A 16 -7.11 -2.24 9.37
CA LEU A 16 -7.98 -3.09 8.57
C LEU A 16 -7.91 -2.77 7.09
N LEU A 17 -7.73 -1.49 6.74
CA LEU A 17 -7.55 -1.07 5.36
C LEU A 17 -6.31 -1.71 4.74
N VAL A 18 -5.16 -1.62 5.43
CA VAL A 18 -3.89 -2.18 4.94
C VAL A 18 -3.93 -3.72 4.95
N GLY A 19 -4.49 -4.32 5.99
CA GLY A 19 -4.66 -5.78 6.05
C GLY A 19 -5.59 -6.31 4.96
N GLY A 20 -6.75 -5.69 4.77
CA GLY A 20 -7.70 -6.04 3.71
C GLY A 20 -7.12 -5.82 2.31
N TYR A 21 -6.33 -4.76 2.13
CA TYR A 21 -5.60 -4.51 0.89
C TYR A 21 -4.63 -5.66 0.56
N GLY A 22 -3.84 -6.10 1.54
CA GLY A 22 -2.93 -7.24 1.36
C GLY A 22 -3.64 -8.54 1.01
N VAL A 23 -4.80 -8.80 1.62
CA VAL A 23 -5.62 -9.98 1.31
C VAL A 23 -6.13 -9.95 -0.14
N VAL A 24 -6.62 -8.80 -0.61
CA VAL A 24 -7.11 -8.69 -2.00
C VAL A 24 -5.95 -8.74 -3.00
N LEU A 25 -4.82 -8.09 -2.70
CA LEU A 25 -3.65 -8.07 -3.56
C LEU A 25 -3.08 -9.48 -3.81
N SER A 26 -3.15 -10.35 -2.80
CA SER A 26 -2.69 -11.75 -2.87
C SER A 26 -3.77 -12.73 -3.33
N ALA A 27 -5.02 -12.29 -3.49
CA ALA A 27 -6.12 -13.17 -3.87
C ALA A 27 -6.01 -13.66 -5.32
N GLN A 28 -6.20 -14.96 -5.53
CA GLN A 28 -6.06 -15.59 -6.85
C GLN A 28 -6.99 -14.98 -7.91
N TRP A 29 -8.22 -14.62 -7.54
CA TRP A 29 -9.16 -13.98 -8.46
C TRP A 29 -8.65 -12.63 -8.95
N TYR A 30 -8.02 -11.83 -8.08
CA TYR A 30 -7.48 -10.52 -8.42
C TYR A 30 -6.21 -10.66 -9.27
N LEU A 31 -5.35 -11.63 -8.93
CA LEU A 31 -4.17 -11.96 -9.72
C LEU A 31 -4.54 -12.40 -11.14
N SER A 32 -5.57 -13.21 -11.32
CA SER A 32 -6.07 -13.64 -12.63
C SER A 32 -6.67 -12.48 -13.42
N LEU A 33 -7.55 -11.68 -12.80
CA LEU A 33 -8.14 -10.49 -13.43
C LEU A 33 -7.07 -9.49 -13.89
N SER A 34 -6.08 -9.24 -13.03
CA SER A 34 -4.96 -8.39 -13.38
C SER A 34 -4.13 -8.96 -14.52
N LYS A 35 -3.88 -10.28 -14.54
CA LYS A 35 -3.12 -10.92 -15.62
C LYS A 35 -3.78 -10.68 -16.96
N GLU A 36 -5.10 -10.83 -17.06
CA GLU A 36 -5.87 -10.55 -18.27
C GLU A 36 -5.73 -9.09 -18.72
N LEU A 37 -5.89 -8.14 -17.79
CA LEU A 37 -5.69 -6.70 -18.07
C LEU A 37 -4.26 -6.38 -18.49
N SER A 38 -3.27 -7.05 -17.88
CA SER A 38 -1.86 -6.83 -18.19
C SER A 38 -1.45 -7.44 -19.53
N LEU A 39 -2.03 -8.57 -19.93
CA LEU A 39 -1.79 -9.15 -21.25
C LEU A 39 -2.26 -8.19 -22.35
N PHE A 40 -3.40 -7.51 -22.15
CA PHE A 40 -3.90 -6.49 -23.08
C PHE A 40 -2.93 -5.30 -23.27
N VAL A 41 -2.21 -4.91 -22.21
CA VAL A 41 -1.23 -3.80 -22.22
C VAL A 41 0.17 -4.25 -22.65
N VAL A 42 0.55 -5.51 -22.38
CA VAL A 42 1.84 -6.07 -22.79
C VAL A 42 1.83 -6.44 -24.27
N ASP A 43 0.70 -6.85 -24.85
CA ASP A 43 0.59 -7.15 -26.29
C ASP A 43 0.78 -5.91 -27.17
N THR A 44 0.51 -4.72 -26.63
CA THR A 44 0.80 -3.43 -27.28
C THR A 44 2.25 -2.97 -27.14
N THR A 45 3.07 -3.66 -26.32
CA THR A 45 4.48 -3.35 -26.08
C THR A 45 5.38 -4.54 -26.40
N SER A 46 5.43 -4.93 -27.69
CA SER A 46 6.27 -6.01 -28.22
C SER A 46 7.80 -5.75 -28.18
N LEU A 47 8.29 -4.96 -27.23
CA LEU A 47 9.67 -4.43 -27.20
C LEU A 47 10.51 -4.84 -25.98
N ILE A 48 9.95 -5.57 -25.02
CA ILE A 48 10.69 -5.94 -23.81
C ILE A 48 11.32 -7.34 -23.99
N SER A 49 12.63 -7.35 -24.25
CA SER A 49 13.44 -8.56 -24.44
C SER A 49 13.47 -9.44 -23.18
N ARG A 50 13.71 -10.75 -23.35
CA ARG A 50 13.77 -11.78 -22.28
C ARG A 50 14.71 -11.47 -21.10
N ARG A 51 15.63 -10.48 -21.20
CA ARG A 51 16.50 -10.06 -20.10
C ARG A 51 15.81 -9.19 -19.04
N ASP A 52 14.63 -8.65 -19.34
CA ASP A 52 13.89 -7.73 -18.46
C ASP A 52 12.75 -8.39 -17.68
N LEU A 53 12.82 -9.71 -17.46
CA LEU A 53 11.80 -10.48 -16.72
C LEU A 53 11.52 -9.90 -15.32
N LEU A 54 12.55 -9.45 -14.60
CA LEU A 54 12.39 -8.79 -13.30
C LEU A 54 11.69 -7.43 -13.40
N ALA A 55 12.06 -6.61 -14.39
CA ALA A 55 11.39 -5.34 -14.64
C ALA A 55 9.93 -5.53 -15.04
N LYS A 56 9.62 -6.63 -15.75
CA LYS A 56 8.26 -7.03 -16.09
C LYS A 56 7.45 -7.40 -14.86
N ASP A 57 8.00 -8.20 -13.94
CA ASP A 57 7.29 -8.58 -12.70
C ASP A 57 7.03 -7.38 -11.79
N TRP A 58 7.98 -6.44 -11.69
CA TRP A 58 7.77 -5.18 -10.96
C TRP A 58 6.75 -4.28 -11.63
N LEU A 59 6.78 -4.16 -12.96
CA LEU A 59 5.79 -3.39 -13.71
C LEU A 59 4.40 -3.98 -13.51
N LEU A 60 4.27 -5.31 -13.57
CA LEU A 60 3.02 -6.02 -13.29
C LEU A 60 2.54 -5.79 -11.85
N MET A 61 3.46 -5.82 -10.87
CA MET A 61 3.12 -5.54 -9.47
C MET A 61 2.64 -4.10 -9.27
N ALA A 62 3.28 -3.13 -9.90
CA ALA A 62 2.86 -1.73 -9.88
C ALA A 62 1.49 -1.53 -10.59
N MET A 63 1.30 -2.15 -11.75
CA MET A 63 0.03 -2.13 -12.48
C MET A 63 -1.11 -2.77 -11.68
N ARG A 64 -0.81 -3.74 -10.80
CA ARG A 64 -1.76 -4.34 -9.85
C ARG A 64 -2.04 -3.45 -8.66
N SER A 65 -0.98 -2.89 -8.06
CA SER A 65 -1.08 -2.18 -6.79
C SER A 65 -1.77 -0.83 -6.96
N ILE A 66 -1.49 -0.09 -8.05
CA ILE A 66 -2.05 1.26 -8.30
C ILE A 66 -3.58 1.28 -8.35
N PRO A 67 -4.27 0.53 -9.22
CA PRO A 67 -5.73 0.56 -9.31
C PRO A 67 -6.38 0.08 -8.00
N LEU A 68 -5.86 -1.00 -7.40
CA LEU A 68 -6.36 -1.50 -6.12
C LEU A 68 -6.22 -0.46 -5.00
N SER A 69 -5.08 0.23 -4.97
CA SER A 69 -4.82 1.30 -4.02
C SER A 69 -5.81 2.45 -4.18
N PHE A 70 -6.18 2.80 -5.41
CA PHE A 70 -7.23 3.79 -5.69
C PHE A 70 -8.59 3.35 -5.13
N PHE A 71 -9.00 2.10 -5.38
CA PHE A 71 -10.27 1.58 -4.86
C PHE A 71 -10.32 1.59 -3.33
N PHE A 72 -9.27 1.08 -2.67
CA PHE A 72 -9.17 1.06 -1.22
C PHE A 72 -9.11 2.48 -0.62
N ALA A 73 -8.38 3.38 -1.25
CA ALA A 73 -8.31 4.79 -0.83
C ALA A 73 -9.66 5.52 -0.95
N LEU A 74 -10.41 5.27 -2.02
CA LEU A 74 -11.78 5.82 -2.18
C LEU A 74 -12.72 5.25 -1.13
N PHE A 75 -12.70 3.93 -0.91
CA PHE A 75 -13.49 3.28 0.13
C PHE A 75 -13.16 3.82 1.52
N PHE A 76 -11.88 3.99 1.83
CA PHE A 76 -11.40 4.61 3.06
C PHE A 76 -11.88 6.07 3.23
N SER A 77 -11.88 6.86 2.16
CA SER A 77 -12.39 8.24 2.17
C SER A 77 -13.87 8.30 2.58
N ILE A 78 -14.68 7.37 2.07
CA ILE A 78 -16.11 7.26 2.42
C ILE A 78 -16.28 6.86 3.88
N LEU A 79 -15.50 5.88 4.35
CA LEU A 79 -15.53 5.44 5.74
C LEU A 79 -15.11 6.55 6.72
N LEU A 80 -14.12 7.37 6.35
CA LEU A 80 -13.70 8.51 7.16
C LEU A 80 -14.81 9.55 7.34
N ASP A 81 -15.67 9.74 6.34
CA ASP A 81 -16.79 10.68 6.43
C ASP A 81 -17.88 10.25 7.43
N ALA A 82 -17.88 8.98 7.88
CA ALA A 82 -18.78 8.50 8.92
C ALA A 82 -18.39 8.95 10.34
N PHE A 83 -17.18 9.47 10.55
CA PHE A 83 -16.72 9.89 11.87
C PHE A 83 -17.12 11.33 12.19
N TYR A 84 -17.71 11.52 13.38
CA TYR A 84 -17.91 12.86 13.93
C TYR A 84 -16.53 13.47 14.24
N ASN A 85 -16.20 14.58 13.58
CA ASN A 85 -14.92 15.31 13.72
C ASN A 85 -13.72 14.69 12.96
N VAL A 86 -13.90 14.43 11.66
CA VAL A 86 -12.92 13.86 10.71
C VAL A 86 -11.51 14.45 10.84
N ALA A 87 -11.37 15.77 11.03
CA ALA A 87 -10.05 16.42 11.15
C ALA A 87 -9.20 15.89 12.30
N ARG A 88 -9.82 15.56 13.45
CA ARG A 88 -9.10 15.00 14.61
C ARG A 88 -8.83 13.51 14.45
N VAL A 89 -9.74 12.81 13.77
CA VAL A 89 -9.75 11.35 13.69
C VAL A 89 -8.90 10.82 12.53
N ALA A 90 -8.75 11.59 11.45
CA ALA A 90 -7.97 11.23 10.27
C ALA A 90 -6.49 10.95 10.59
N HIS A 91 -5.90 11.68 11.54
CA HIS A 91 -4.52 11.43 11.97
C HIS A 91 -4.35 10.03 12.55
N TYR A 92 -5.28 9.56 13.39
CA TYR A 92 -5.24 8.20 13.94
C TYR A 92 -5.38 7.12 12.87
N ALA A 93 -6.17 7.39 11.82
CA ALA A 93 -6.31 6.48 10.71
C ALA A 93 -5.04 6.39 9.85
N VAL A 94 -4.34 7.52 9.65
CA VAL A 94 -3.00 7.55 9.02
C VAL A 94 -1.99 6.78 9.87
N TRP A 95 -2.00 6.95 11.19
CA TRP A 95 -1.15 6.16 12.09
C TRP A 95 -1.44 4.66 12.00
N GLY A 96 -2.71 4.26 11.93
CA GLY A 96 -3.09 2.87 11.73
C GLY A 96 -2.56 2.31 10.41
N ALA A 97 -2.70 3.06 9.31
CA ALA A 97 -2.17 2.66 8.01
C ALA A 97 -0.64 2.60 8.00
N LEU A 98 0.04 3.54 8.66
CA LEU A 98 1.50 3.54 8.82
C LEU A 98 1.97 2.31 9.59
N LEU A 99 1.35 2.01 10.74
CA LEU A 99 1.67 0.83 11.54
C LEU A 99 1.44 -0.46 10.75
N GLY A 100 0.35 -0.54 9.99
CA GLY A 100 0.09 -1.67 9.09
C GLY A 100 1.14 -1.82 8.01
N CYS A 101 1.57 -0.71 7.38
CA CYS A 101 2.62 -0.75 6.36
C CYS A 101 3.98 -1.13 6.97
N LEU A 102 4.33 -0.57 8.13
CA LEU A 102 5.56 -0.91 8.85
C LEU A 102 5.57 -2.38 9.25
N TYR A 103 4.45 -2.93 9.72
CA TYR A 103 4.34 -4.35 10.06
C TYR A 103 4.67 -5.27 8.87
N ILE A 104 4.40 -4.83 7.64
CA ILE A 104 4.68 -5.59 6.42
C ILE A 104 6.09 -5.32 5.89
N LEU A 105 6.54 -4.07 5.94
CA LEU A 105 7.83 -3.64 5.40
C LEU A 105 9.02 -3.99 6.30
N LEU A 106 8.87 -3.96 7.63
CA LEU A 106 9.96 -4.28 8.57
C LEU A 106 10.47 -5.71 8.41
N PRO A 107 9.60 -6.74 8.40
CA PRO A 107 10.05 -8.13 8.21
C PRO A 107 10.75 -8.34 6.87
N ALA A 108 10.25 -7.71 5.79
CA ALA A 108 10.89 -7.75 4.48
C ALA A 108 12.29 -7.08 4.50
N ALA A 109 12.42 -5.94 5.17
CA ALA A 109 13.70 -5.25 5.32
C ALA A 109 14.70 -6.02 6.22
N MET A 110 14.21 -6.69 7.27
CA MET A 110 15.06 -7.51 8.15
C MET A 110 15.55 -8.78 7.45
N HIS A 111 14.71 -9.42 6.65
CA HIS A 111 15.10 -10.59 5.86
C HIS A 111 16.23 -10.26 4.87
N ASP A 112 16.13 -9.12 4.19
CA ASP A 112 17.17 -8.62 3.28
C ASP A 112 18.47 -8.27 4.02
N TYR A 113 18.38 -7.79 5.27
CA TYR A 113 19.55 -7.46 6.11
C TYR A 113 20.28 -8.72 6.60
N ASP A 114 19.54 -9.73 7.07
CA ASP A 114 20.11 -11.01 7.51
C ASP A 114 20.82 -11.73 6.36
N GLN A 115 20.26 -11.66 5.13
CA GLN A 115 20.91 -12.23 3.95
C GLN A 115 22.20 -11.50 3.58
N ARG A 116 22.25 -10.16 3.71
CA ARG A 116 23.48 -9.38 3.48
C ARG A 116 24.59 -9.68 4.50
N LEU A 117 24.24 -9.99 5.75
CA LEU A 117 25.22 -10.43 6.75
C LEU A 117 25.78 -11.82 6.43
N ILE A 118 24.98 -12.69 5.82
CA ILE A 118 25.39 -14.02 5.35
C ILE A 118 26.22 -13.92 4.05
N GLU A 119 25.93 -12.95 3.17
CA GLU A 119 26.68 -12.66 1.93
C GLU A 119 28.14 -12.23 2.15
N LEU A 120 28.50 -11.72 3.34
CA LEU A 120 29.91 -11.45 3.71
C LEU A 120 30.74 -12.72 3.94
N GLY A 121 30.13 -13.91 3.88
CA GLY A 121 30.81 -15.20 4.08
C GLY A 121 30.83 -16.15 2.88
N ILE A 122 29.76 -16.27 2.09
CA ILE A 122 29.68 -17.23 0.95
C ILE A 122 28.73 -16.69 -0.13
N GLN A 123 29.22 -16.59 -1.38
CA GLN A 123 28.48 -16.07 -2.55
C GLN A 123 27.51 -17.09 -3.17
N ILE A 124 26.19 -16.84 -3.10
CA ILE A 124 25.15 -17.20 -4.12
C ILE A 124 23.91 -16.28 -3.92
N PRO A 125 22.97 -16.19 -4.87
CA PRO A 125 22.77 -15.16 -5.90
C PRO A 125 21.80 -14.02 -5.49
N VAL A 126 21.77 -12.96 -6.30
CA VAL A 126 21.06 -11.66 -6.22
C VAL A 126 19.51 -11.73 -6.05
N SER A 127 18.91 -12.90 -5.80
CA SER A 127 17.44 -13.07 -5.67
C SER A 127 16.87 -12.64 -4.32
N SER A 128 17.72 -12.20 -3.39
CA SER A 128 17.39 -12.05 -1.98
C SER A 128 16.97 -10.61 -1.61
N GLN A 129 17.48 -9.60 -2.32
CA GLN A 129 17.20 -8.16 -2.08
C GLN A 129 15.87 -7.66 -2.71
N LEU A 130 15.04 -8.59 -3.19
CA LEU A 130 13.80 -8.31 -3.92
C LEU A 130 12.58 -8.18 -3.00
N GLY A 131 12.62 -8.79 -1.82
CA GLY A 131 11.46 -8.84 -0.90
C GLY A 131 11.02 -7.46 -0.42
N PHE A 132 11.98 -6.60 -0.04
CA PHE A 132 11.67 -5.23 0.37
C PHE A 132 11.15 -4.37 -0.79
N ILE A 133 11.76 -4.46 -1.97
CA ILE A 133 11.36 -3.67 -3.15
C ILE A 133 9.96 -4.08 -3.62
N GLU A 134 9.67 -5.38 -3.63
CA GLU A 134 8.34 -5.90 -3.97
C GLU A 134 7.28 -5.45 -2.96
N ALA A 135 7.57 -5.53 -1.66
CA ALA A 135 6.69 -5.02 -0.62
C ALA A 135 6.50 -3.50 -0.74
N LEU A 136 7.54 -2.74 -1.07
CA LEU A 136 7.44 -1.31 -1.29
C LEU A 136 6.53 -1.01 -2.48
N MET A 137 6.74 -1.66 -3.63
CA MET A 137 5.91 -1.46 -4.83
C MET A 137 4.45 -1.89 -4.62
N ALA A 138 4.22 -2.87 -3.74
CA ALA A 138 2.91 -3.35 -3.36
C ALA A 138 2.17 -2.35 -2.46
N TYR A 139 2.81 -1.81 -1.41
CA TYR A 139 2.11 -1.08 -0.34
C TYR A 139 2.33 0.44 -0.33
N LEU A 140 3.35 0.94 -1.04
CA LEU A 140 3.61 2.38 -1.13
C LEU A 140 2.46 3.17 -1.79
N PRO A 141 1.83 2.70 -2.88
CA PRO A 141 0.76 3.48 -3.52
C PRO A 141 -0.45 3.69 -2.61
N ILE A 142 -0.88 2.66 -1.87
CA ILE A 142 -1.99 2.79 -0.90
C ILE A 142 -1.61 3.71 0.25
N PHE A 143 -0.38 3.62 0.77
CA PHE A 143 0.08 4.51 1.83
C PHE A 143 0.04 5.98 1.40
N ILE A 144 0.58 6.29 0.22
CA ILE A 144 0.59 7.66 -0.34
C ILE A 144 -0.84 8.17 -0.50
N LEU A 145 -1.75 7.37 -1.06
CA LEU A 145 -3.14 7.78 -1.28
C LEU A 145 -3.90 8.00 0.02
N VAL A 146 -3.74 7.13 1.01
CA VAL A 146 -4.33 7.28 2.35
C VAL A 146 -3.83 8.56 3.01
N PHE A 147 -2.52 8.81 2.96
CA PHE A 147 -1.92 10.02 3.51
C PHE A 147 -2.46 11.29 2.80
N PHE A 148 -2.53 11.27 1.48
CA PHE A 148 -3.04 12.39 0.68
C PHE A 148 -4.52 12.68 0.99
N ILE A 149 -5.37 11.65 1.03
CA ILE A 149 -6.81 11.80 1.33
C ILE A 149 -7.00 12.34 2.75
N ALA A 150 -6.34 11.74 3.74
CA ALA A 150 -6.43 12.18 5.12
C ALA A 150 -6.01 13.65 5.27
N THR A 151 -4.88 14.03 4.69
CA THR A 151 -4.36 15.41 4.71
C THR A 151 -5.31 16.38 4.02
N ARG A 152 -5.83 16.03 2.83
CA ARG A 152 -6.80 16.86 2.11
C ARG A 152 -8.09 17.05 2.90
N ARG A 153 -8.56 16.02 3.60
CA ARG A 153 -9.76 16.09 4.46
C ARG A 153 -9.51 16.98 5.66
N VAL A 154 -8.40 16.80 6.38
CA VAL A 154 -8.02 17.67 7.51
C VAL A 154 -8.03 19.13 7.08
N ASN A 155 -7.38 19.46 5.96
CA ASN A 155 -7.34 20.82 5.42
C ASN A 155 -8.74 21.35 5.02
N ARG A 156 -9.65 20.50 4.54
CA ARG A 156 -11.03 20.91 4.20
C ARG A 156 -11.84 21.29 5.43
N TYR A 157 -11.69 20.56 6.53
CA TYR A 157 -12.47 20.76 7.76
C TYR A 157 -11.83 21.78 8.73
N GLN A 158 -10.54 22.08 8.61
CA GLN A 158 -9.85 23.09 9.42
C GLN A 158 -9.86 24.49 8.82
N ARG A 159 -10.16 24.64 7.52
CA ARG A 159 -10.31 25.98 6.92
C ARG A 159 -11.47 26.71 7.59
N PRO A 160 -11.27 27.92 8.14
CA PRO A 160 -12.38 28.73 8.61
C PRO A 160 -13.30 28.99 7.41
N LYS A 161 -14.58 28.66 7.57
CA LYS A 161 -15.60 29.18 6.66
C LYS A 161 -15.65 30.68 6.94
N PHE A 162 -14.98 31.48 6.13
CA PHE A 162 -15.28 32.90 6.05
C PHE A 162 -16.72 32.98 5.54
N VAL A 163 -17.63 33.25 6.48
CA VAL A 163 -19.01 33.68 6.25
C VAL A 163 -19.03 35.17 6.52
#